data_AF-A0A3D9AY93-F1
#
_entry.id   AF-A0A3D9AY93-F1
#
_cell.length_a   1.000
_cell.length_b   1.000
_cell.length_c   1.000
_cell.angle_alpha   90.00
_cell.angle_beta   90.00
_cell.angle_gamma   90.00
#
_symmetry.space_group_name_H-M   'P 1'
#
loop_
_entity.id
_entity.type
_entity.pdbx_description
1 polymer ?
#
loop_
_entity_poly.entity_id
_entity_poly.type
_entity_poly.pdbx_seq_one_letter_code
_entity_poly.pdbx_strand_id
1 'polypeptide(L)'
;MKNVTQIISKTALVFLLSNLVVTVYFLYSYRSIIETVDVQLIARIIKQFGLIISIPATILFVLIDTLLVKVIKTNWALYVTRTIIFLGVLYIMCLVFSIYIITSALIDNPLAE
;
A
#
# COMPACT_ATOMS: atom_id res chain seq x y z
N MET A 1 -11.55 -19.45 -17.25
CA MET A 1 -12.00 -19.04 -15.90
C MET A 1 -10.92 -19.20 -14.83
N LYS A 2 -10.21 -20.33 -14.72
CA LYS A 2 -9.18 -20.56 -13.67
C LYS A 2 -8.14 -19.43 -13.53
N ASN A 3 -7.63 -18.88 -14.64
CA ASN A 3 -6.62 -17.80 -14.60
C ASN A 3 -7.20 -16.46 -14.11
N VAL A 4 -8.46 -16.16 -14.40
CA VAL A 4 -9.10 -14.90 -13.97
C VAL A 4 -9.36 -14.94 -12.47
N THR A 5 -9.86 -16.08 -11.95
CA THR A 5 -10.07 -16.28 -10.51
C THR A 5 -8.77 -16.17 -9.72
N GLN A 6 -7.65 -16.66 -10.26
CA GLN A 6 -6.32 -16.55 -9.64
C GLN A 6 -5.80 -15.10 -9.61
N ILE A 7 -6.04 -14.33 -10.66
CA ILE A 7 -5.65 -12.90 -10.68
C ILE A 7 -6.48 -12.14 -9.66
N ILE A 8 -7.81 -12.34 -9.64
CA ILE A 8 -8.71 -11.67 -8.69
C ILE A 8 -8.34 -12.01 -7.24
N SER A 9 -8.10 -13.29 -6.93
CA SER A 9 -7.74 -13.69 -5.57
C SER A 9 -6.40 -13.13 -5.13
N LYS A 10 -5.41 -13.08 -6.04
CA LYS A 10 -4.11 -12.46 -5.78
C LYS A 10 -4.25 -10.95 -5.54
N THR A 11 -5.02 -10.26 -6.37
CA THR A 11 -5.29 -8.82 -6.22
C THR A 11 -5.94 -8.54 -4.88
N ALA A 12 -6.98 -9.30 -4.50
CA ALA A 12 -7.65 -9.16 -3.21
C ALA A 12 -6.68 -9.38 -2.04
N LEU A 13 -5.84 -10.42 -2.11
CA LEU A 13 -4.87 -10.73 -1.06
C LEU A 13 -3.81 -9.62 -0.90
N VAL A 14 -3.27 -9.13 -2.01
CA VAL A 14 -2.27 -8.04 -2.02
C VAL A 14 -2.90 -6.75 -1.49
N PHE A 15 -4.14 -6.45 -1.87
CA PHE A 15 -4.87 -5.29 -1.38
C PHE A 15 -5.14 -5.35 0.13
N LEU A 16 -5.54 -6.51 0.65
CA LEU A 16 -5.76 -6.71 2.08
C LEU A 16 -4.43 -6.60 2.86
N LEU A 17 -3.36 -7.21 2.37
CA LEU A 17 -2.03 -7.10 2.98
C LEU A 17 -1.52 -5.67 2.97
N SER A 18 -1.68 -4.97 1.86
CA SER A 18 -1.28 -3.57 1.72
C SER A 18 -2.00 -2.69 2.74
N ASN A 19 -3.33 -2.82 2.85
CA ASN A 19 -4.11 -2.08 3.84
C ASN A 19 -3.68 -2.42 5.26
N LEU A 20 -3.46 -3.71 5.57
CA LEU A 20 -3.00 -4.14 6.89
C LEU A 20 -1.67 -3.45 7.25
N VAL A 21 -0.68 -3.50 6.35
CA VAL A 21 0.65 -2.92 6.59
C VAL A 21 0.54 -1.40 6.76
N VAL A 22 -0.24 -0.72 5.91
CA VAL A 22 -0.47 0.73 6.02
C VAL A 22 -1.15 1.07 7.34
N THR A 23 -2.23 0.38 7.71
CA THR A 23 -2.94 0.63 8.96
C THR A 23 -2.05 0.44 10.18
N VAL A 24 -1.28 -0.65 10.23
CA VAL A 24 -0.32 -0.91 11.31
C VAL A 24 0.75 0.17 11.37
N TYR A 25 1.29 0.58 10.21
CA TYR A 25 2.29 1.65 10.13
C TYR A 25 1.78 2.98 10.68
N PHE A 26 0.56 3.40 10.31
CA PHE A 26 -0.04 4.64 10.82
C PHE A 26 -0.36 4.55 12.31
N LEU A 27 -0.93 3.44 12.79
CA LEU A 27 -1.18 3.25 14.22
C LEU A 27 0.10 3.30 15.04
N TYR A 28 1.19 2.71 14.55
CA TYR A 28 2.49 2.74 15.22
C TYR A 28 3.10 4.15 15.21
N SER A 29 3.11 4.82 14.04
CA SER A 29 3.76 6.12 13.87
C SER A 29 3.07 7.25 14.64
N TYR A 30 1.73 7.19 14.76
CA TYR A 30 0.93 8.19 15.46
C TYR A 30 0.48 7.74 16.85
N ARG A 31 1.08 6.67 17.40
CA ARG A 31 0.71 6.11 18.71
C ARG A 31 0.73 7.15 19.84
N SER A 32 1.63 8.13 19.78
CA SER A 32 1.74 9.18 20.81
C SER A 32 0.55 10.15 20.84
N ILE A 33 -0.23 10.22 19.76
CA ILE A 33 -1.37 11.13 19.59
C ILE A 33 -2.70 10.37 19.71
N ILE A 34 -2.66 9.04 19.55
CA ILE A 34 -3.84 8.17 19.62
C ILE A 34 -4.04 7.72 21.07
N GLU A 35 -5.10 8.22 21.71
CA GLU A 35 -5.45 7.83 23.10
C GLU A 35 -5.94 6.38 23.17
N THR A 36 -6.77 5.95 22.21
CA THR A 36 -7.32 4.59 22.15
C THR A 36 -7.46 4.11 20.70
N VAL A 37 -7.20 2.82 20.47
CA VAL A 37 -7.43 2.18 19.18
C VAL A 37 -8.85 1.59 19.16
N ASP A 38 -9.75 2.22 18.43
CA ASP A 38 -11.10 1.72 18.20
C ASP A 38 -11.36 1.38 16.71
N VAL A 39 -12.50 0.75 16.44
CA VAL A 39 -12.89 0.35 15.08
C VAL A 39 -13.13 1.57 14.17
N GLN A 40 -13.56 2.69 14.73
CA GLN A 40 -13.86 3.90 13.95
C GLN A 40 -12.57 4.56 13.44
N LEU A 41 -11.53 4.62 14.27
CA LEU A 41 -10.21 5.10 13.94
C LEU A 41 -9.57 4.22 12.87
N ILE A 42 -9.63 2.89 13.03
CA ILE A 42 -9.12 1.95 12.02
C ILE A 42 -9.83 2.18 10.68
N ALA A 43 -11.17 2.28 10.69
CA ALA A 43 -11.93 2.55 9.47
C ALA A 43 -11.58 3.90 8.83
N ARG A 44 -11.33 4.93 9.64
CA ARG A 44 -10.88 6.25 9.17
C ARG A 44 -9.49 6.17 8.53
N ILE A 45 -8.54 5.48 9.15
CA ILE A 45 -7.20 5.26 8.61
C ILE A 45 -7.28 4.51 7.28
N ILE A 46 -8.07 3.44 7.21
CA ILE A 46 -8.25 2.68 5.96
C ILE A 46 -8.83 3.60 4.87
N LYS A 47 -9.90 4.34 5.16
CA LYS A 47 -10.55 5.21 4.16
C LYS A 47 -9.65 6.35 3.68
N GLN A 48 -8.95 7.02 4.60
CA GLN A 48 -8.16 8.21 4.28
C GLN A 48 -6.76 7.89 3.76
N PHE A 49 -6.13 6.83 4.25
CA PHE A 49 -4.73 6.52 3.95
C PHE A 49 -4.59 5.15 3.29
N GLY A 50 -5.24 4.14 3.87
CA GLY A 50 -5.19 2.76 3.40
C GLY A 50 -5.58 2.63 1.92
N LEU A 51 -6.75 3.13 1.52
CA LEU A 51 -7.24 3.00 0.15
C LEU A 51 -6.36 3.75 -0.87
N ILE A 52 -5.95 4.98 -0.55
CA ILE A 52 -5.17 5.83 -1.46
C ILE A 52 -3.80 5.19 -1.76
N ILE A 53 -3.16 4.59 -0.76
CA ILE A 53 -1.87 3.93 -0.92
C ILE A 53 -2.05 2.51 -1.48
N SER A 54 -3.03 1.76 -0.98
CA SER A 54 -3.14 0.32 -1.23
C SER A 54 -3.66 0.00 -2.62
N ILE A 55 -4.56 0.80 -3.20
CA ILE A 55 -5.08 0.59 -4.56
C ILE A 55 -3.93 0.66 -5.60
N PRO A 56 -3.19 1.78 -5.73
CA PRO A 56 -2.12 1.88 -6.71
C PRO A 56 -0.98 0.89 -6.43
N ALA A 57 -0.65 0.65 -5.15
CA ALA A 57 0.36 -0.37 -4.78
C ALA A 57 -0.04 -1.77 -5.28
N THR A 58 -1.32 -2.13 -5.11
CA THR A 58 -1.83 -3.44 -5.55
C THR A 58 -1.78 -3.58 -7.06
N ILE A 59 -2.22 -2.55 -7.79
CA ILE A 59 -2.21 -2.56 -9.26
C ILE A 59 -0.77 -2.72 -9.77
N LEU A 60 0.15 -1.90 -9.27
CA LEU A 60 1.57 -1.96 -9.65
C LEU A 60 2.18 -3.33 -9.31
N PHE A 61 1.92 -3.85 -8.12
CA PHE A 61 2.44 -5.15 -7.71
C PHE A 61 1.94 -6.28 -8.62
N VAL A 62 0.64 -6.32 -8.94
CA VAL A 62 0.08 -7.34 -9.82
C VAL A 62 0.68 -7.25 -11.22
N LEU A 63 0.86 -6.04 -11.77
CA LEU A 63 1.51 -5.84 -13.06
C LEU A 63 2.95 -6.37 -13.04
N ILE A 64 3.75 -6.00 -12.04
CA ILE A 64 5.14 -6.46 -11.91
C ILE A 64 5.18 -7.99 -11.72
N ASP A 65 4.27 -8.55 -10.93
CA ASP A 65 4.20 -9.99 -10.70
C ASP A 65 3.92 -10.80 -11.97
N THR A 66 3.05 -10.29 -12.85
CA THR A 66 2.79 -10.97 -14.14
C THR A 66 4.02 -11.04 -15.02
N LEU A 67 4.99 -10.13 -14.86
CA LEU A 67 6.29 -10.18 -15.54
C LEU A 67 7.26 -11.11 -14.80
N LEU A 68 7.35 -11.02 -13.48
CA LEU A 68 8.26 -11.83 -12.65
C LEU A 68 8.06 -13.33 -12.84
N VAL A 69 6.80 -13.79 -12.89
CA VAL A 69 6.48 -15.21 -13.05
C VAL A 69 6.99 -15.78 -14.37
N LYS A 70 7.17 -14.94 -15.40
CA LYS A 70 7.73 -15.35 -16.69
C LYS A 70 9.25 -15.44 -16.67
N VAL A 71 9.91 -14.64 -15.84
CA VAL A 71 11.38 -14.51 -15.79
C VAL A 71 11.99 -15.47 -14.76
N ILE A 72 11.43 -15.54 -13.56
CA ILE A 72 11.98 -16.30 -12.44
C ILE A 72 11.29 -17.66 -12.35
N LYS A 73 12.00 -18.72 -12.75
CA LYS A 73 11.48 -20.11 -12.69
C LYS A 73 11.65 -20.76 -11.32
N THR A 74 12.57 -20.25 -10.50
CA THR A 74 12.89 -20.82 -9.20
C THR A 74 11.93 -20.31 -8.14
N ASN A 75 11.16 -21.21 -7.52
CA ASN A 75 10.08 -20.85 -6.59
C ASN A 75 10.54 -20.00 -5.41
N TRP A 76 11.63 -20.38 -4.71
CA TRP A 76 12.11 -19.62 -3.55
C TRP A 76 12.53 -18.20 -3.94
N ALA A 77 13.25 -18.06 -5.06
CA ALA A 77 13.69 -16.76 -5.55
C ALA A 77 12.49 -15.88 -5.92
N LEU A 78 11.46 -16.46 -6.55
CA LEU A 78 10.23 -15.76 -6.87
C LEU A 78 9.52 -15.21 -5.63
N TYR A 79 9.44 -16.00 -4.54
CA TYR A 79 8.83 -15.53 -3.28
C TYR A 79 9.63 -14.40 -2.62
N VAL A 80 10.96 -14.52 -2.58
CA VAL A 80 11.83 -13.46 -2.02
C VAL A 80 11.68 -12.17 -2.82
N THR A 81 11.77 -12.26 -4.15
CA THR A 81 11.62 -11.11 -5.04
C THR A 81 10.23 -10.46 -4.93
N ARG A 82 9.17 -11.26 -4.80
CA ARG A 82 7.81 -10.76 -4.55
C ARG A 82 7.74 -9.93 -3.27
N THR A 83 8.32 -10.42 -2.18
CA THR A 83 8.32 -9.69 -0.90
C THR A 83 9.06 -8.36 -1.02
N ILE A 84 10.25 -8.36 -1.63
CA ILE A 84 11.05 -7.15 -1.84
C ILE A 84 10.27 -6.13 -2.67
N ILE A 85 9.66 -6.56 -3.76
CA ILE A 85 8.90 -5.67 -4.65
C ILE A 85 7.63 -5.18 -3.99
N PHE A 86 6.92 -6.02 -3.25
CA PHE A 86 5.74 -5.61 -2.49
C PHE A 86 6.09 -4.47 -1.53
N LEU A 87 7.12 -4.65 -0.71
CA LEU A 87 7.58 -3.63 0.25
C LEU A 87 8.10 -2.39 -0.47
N GLY A 88 8.86 -2.54 -1.55
CA GLY A 88 9.39 -1.43 -2.34
C GLY A 88 8.29 -0.57 -2.98
N VAL A 89 7.30 -1.22 -3.60
CA VAL A 89 6.14 -0.52 -4.19
C VAL A 89 5.33 0.19 -3.11
N LEU A 90 5.06 -0.48 -1.98
CA LEU A 90 4.33 0.11 -0.87
C LEU A 90 5.05 1.35 -0.33
N TYR A 91 6.38 1.26 -0.14
CA TYR A 91 7.22 2.36 0.29
C TYR A 91 7.19 3.54 -0.68
N ILE A 92 7.31 3.28 -1.99
CA ILE A 92 7.22 4.34 -3.01
C ILE A 92 5.85 5.01 -2.96
N MET A 93 4.76 4.24 -2.84
CA MET A 93 3.41 4.82 -2.74
C MET A 93 3.23 5.66 -1.47
N CYS A 94 3.79 5.23 -0.33
CA CYS A 94 3.83 6.05 0.87
C CYS A 94 4.59 7.36 0.66
N LEU A 95 5.77 7.32 0.02
CA LEU A 95 6.54 8.53 -0.29
C LEU A 95 5.78 9.50 -1.18
N VAL A 96 5.19 8.99 -2.27
CA VAL A 96 4.36 9.79 -3.19
C VAL A 96 3.20 10.42 -2.45
N PHE A 97 2.54 9.66 -1.58
CA PHE A 97 1.45 10.16 -0.76
C PHE A 97 1.89 11.23 0.26
N SER A 98 3.05 11.04 0.90
CA SER A 98 3.62 12.06 1.79
C SER A 98 3.95 13.35 1.04
N ILE A 99 4.54 13.25 -0.16
CA ILE A 99 4.81 14.42 -1.01
C ILE A 99 3.50 15.11 -1.40
N TYR A 100 2.46 14.35 -1.74
CA TYR A 100 1.14 14.89 -2.05
C TYR A 100 0.57 15.70 -0.87
N ILE A 101 0.59 15.15 0.35
CA ILE A 101 0.12 15.87 1.56
C ILE A 101 0.92 17.14 1.82
N ILE A 102 2.26 17.07 1.73
CA ILE A 102 3.12 18.22 1.98
C ILE A 102 2.84 19.32 0.94
N THR A 103 2.73 18.94 -0.33
CA THR A 103 2.42 19.87 -1.42
C THR A 103 1.04 20.49 -1.26
N SER A 104 0.02 19.69 -0.91
CA SER A 104 -1.32 20.24 -0.66
C SER A 104 -1.35 21.19 0.53
N ALA A 105 -0.65 20.85 1.62
CA ALA A 105 -0.55 21.72 2.79
C ALA A 105 0.23 23.02 2.50
N LEU A 106 1.20 23.00 1.58
CA LEU A 106 1.90 24.19 1.10
C LEU A 106 1.04 25.06 0.19
N ILE A 107 0.19 24.45 -0.65
CA ILE A 107 -0.73 25.17 -1.54
C ILE A 107 -1.88 25.83 -0.75
N ASP A 108 -2.37 25.17 0.29
CA ASP A 108 -3.39 25.71 1.20
C ASP A 108 -2.81 26.70 2.25
N ASN A 109 -1.50 26.96 2.22
CA ASN A 109 -0.85 27.90 3.13
C ASN A 109 -0.97 29.33 2.59
N PRO A 110 -1.68 30.25 3.28
CA PRO A 110 -1.87 31.64 2.84
C PRO A 110 -0.58 32.50 2.84
N LEU A 111 0.58 31.90 3.10
CA LEU A 111 1.92 32.50 3.01
C LEU A 111 2.66 32.12 1.72
N ALA A 112 2.03 31.39 0.80
CA ALA A 112 2.59 31.04 -0.51
C ALA A 112 2.30 32.07 -1.62
N GLU A 113 1.87 33.29 -1.25
CA GLU A 113 1.98 34.50 -2.06
C GLU A 113 3.11 35.40 -1.54
#